data_AF-A0A428WNR7-F1
#
_entry.id   AF-A0A428WNR7-F1
#
_cell.length_a   1.000
_cell.length_b   1.000
_cell.length_c   1.000
_cell.angle_alpha   90.00
_cell.angle_beta   90.00
_cell.angle_gamma   90.00
#
_symmetry.space_group_name_H-M   'P 1'
#
loop_
_entity.id
_entity.type
_entity.pdbx_description
1 polymer ?
#
loop_
_entity_poly.entity_id
_entity_poly.type
_entity_poly.pdbx_seq_one_letter_code
_entity_poly.pdbx_strand_id
1 'polypeptide(L)' 'GITLIVVGSVLLLEPINTKFRRLPEGTPPPDAASLHTRWTWLHLVRTVLAVASLGLFVTATLS' A
#
# COMPACT_ATOMS: atom_id res chain seq x y z
N GLY A 1 9.05 -2.89 -12.26
CA GLY A 1 8.05 -1.86 -12.61
C GLY A 1 6.81 -2.03 -11.76
N ILE A 2 5.75 -2.68 -12.27
CA ILE A 2 4.48 -2.83 -11.54
C ILE A 2 4.43 -4.13 -10.72
N THR A 3 5.02 -5.21 -11.23
CA THR A 3 5.04 -6.52 -10.55
C THR A 3 5.63 -6.45 -9.15
N LEU A 4 6.73 -5.72 -8.95
CA LEU A 4 7.32 -5.52 -7.62
C LEU A 4 6.41 -4.74 -6.67
N ILE A 5 5.70 -3.72 -7.19
CA ILE A 5 4.73 -2.95 -6.41
C ILE A 5 3.54 -3.83 -6.02
N VAL A 6 3.03 -4.64 -6.95
CA VAL A 6 1.90 -5.55 -6.71
C VAL A 6 2.30 -6.67 -5.76
N VAL A 7 3.40 -7.39 -6.03
CA VAL A 7 3.89 -8.47 -5.17
C VAL A 7 4.26 -7.96 -3.79
N GLY A 8 4.96 -6.82 -3.70
CA GLY A 8 5.27 -6.18 -2.42
C GLY A 8 4.00 -5.77 -1.66
N SER A 9 3.00 -5.22 -2.35
CA SER A 9 1.71 -4.89 -1.75
C SER A 9 1.00 -6.14 -1.23
N VAL A 10 0.95 -7.23 -2.01
CA VAL A 10 0.32 -8.49 -1.57
C VAL A 10 1.05 -9.05 -0.36
N LEU A 11 2.37 -9.22 -0.41
CA LEU A 11 3.13 -9.81 0.70
C LEU A 11 3.04 -8.99 1.99
N LEU A 12 2.92 -7.67 1.89
CA LEU A 12 2.84 -6.77 3.06
C LEU A 12 1.41 -6.55 3.57
N LEU A 13 0.41 -6.59 2.70
CA LEU A 13 -0.99 -6.29 3.03
C LEU A 13 -1.83 -7.54 3.31
N GLU A 14 -1.53 -8.68 2.70
CA GLU A 14 -2.23 -9.97 2.94
C GLU A 14 -2.22 -10.37 4.44
N PRO A 15 -1.09 -10.29 5.17
CA PRO A 15 -1.06 -10.64 6.58
C PRO A 15 -1.88 -9.66 7.44
N ILE A 16 -1.93 -8.39 7.03
CA ILE A 16 -2.71 -7.35 7.70
C ILE A 16 -4.20 -7.67 7.51
N ASN A 17 -4.65 -7.83 6.27
CA ASN A 17 -6.04 -8.14 5.93
C ASN A 17 -6.52 -9.45 6.58
N THR A 18 -5.66 -10.45 6.68
CA THR A 18 -6.01 -11.74 7.33
C THR A 18 -6.28 -11.57 8.82
N LYS A 19 -5.58 -10.66 9.52
CA LYS A 19 -5.85 -10.36 10.93
C LYS A 19 -7.23 -9.72 11.11
N PHE A 20 -7.62 -8.80 10.23
CA PHE A 20 -8.94 -8.17 10.27
C PHE A 20 -10.07 -9.16 9.92
N ARG A 21 -9.86 -10.05 8.93
CA ARG A 21 -10.88 -11.05 8.52
C ARG A 21 -11.24 -12.09 9.58
N ARG A 22 -10.33 -12.33 10.54
CA ARG A 22 -10.54 -13.30 11.62
C ARG A 22 -11.26 -12.71 12.84
N LEU A 23 -11.55 -11.41 12.81
CA LEU A 23 -12.20 -10.71 13.91
C LEU A 23 -13.66 -10.39 13.55
N PRO A 24 -14.57 -10.37 14.54
CA PRO A 24 -15.91 -9.86 14.33
C PRO A 24 -15.88 -8.43 13.78
N GLU A 25 -16.87 -8.06 12.96
CA GLU A 25 -16.98 -6.70 12.43
C GLU A 25 -16.95 -5.66 13.55
N GLY A 26 -16.24 -4.54 13.32
CA GLY A 26 -16.05 -3.49 14.32
C GLY A 26 -15.02 -3.80 15.41
N THR A 27 -14.42 -4.99 15.45
CA THR A 27 -13.39 -5.33 16.44
C THR A 27 -11.99 -5.01 15.89
N PRO A 28 -11.27 -4.04 16.47
CA PRO A 28 -9.90 -3.76 16.06
C PRO A 28 -8.94 -4.85 16.56
N PRO A 29 -7.92 -5.24 15.76
CA PRO A 29 -6.87 -6.13 16.22
C PRO A 29 -6.02 -5.46 17.32
N PRO A 30 -5.34 -6.25 18.18
CA PRO A 30 -4.51 -5.72 19.27
C PRO A 30 -3.48 -4.68 18.82
N ASP A 31 -2.97 -4.85 17.60
CA ASP A 31 -1.92 -4.02 17.02
C ASP A 31 -2.45 -2.96 16.03
N ALA A 32 -3.76 -2.63 16.07
CA ALA A 32 -4.43 -1.82 15.04
C ALA A 32 -3.73 -0.49 14.72
N ALA A 33 -3.24 0.22 15.74
CA ALA A 33 -2.50 1.47 15.54
C ALA A 33 -1.21 1.26 14.72
N SER A 34 -0.44 0.21 15.04
CA SER A 34 0.79 -0.12 14.30
C SER A 34 0.50 -0.58 12.87
N LEU A 35 -0.59 -1.33 12.67
CA LEU A 35 -1.04 -1.78 11.36
C LEU A 35 -1.48 -0.59 10.50
N HIS A 36 -2.18 0.38 11.10
CA HIS A 36 -2.54 1.63 10.45
C HIS A 36 -1.31 2.42 10.02
N THR A 37 -0.31 2.60 10.90
CA THR A 37 0.94 3.28 10.54
C THR A 37 1.67 2.59 9.39
N ARG A 38 1.79 1.26 9.42
CA ARG A 38 2.41 0.48 8.33
C ARG A 38 1.63 0.63 7.02
N TRP A 39 0.31 0.54 7.09
CA TRP A 39 -0.56 0.73 5.93
C TRP A 39 -0.40 2.12 5.31
N THR A 40 -0.39 3.16 6.14
CA THR A 40 -0.19 4.55 5.70
C THR A 40 1.15 4.73 5.01
N TRP A 41 2.24 4.19 5.57
CA TRP A 41 3.56 4.26 4.94
C TRP A 41 3.59 3.57 3.58
N LEU A 42 3.03 2.37 3.47
CA LEU A 42 2.97 1.64 2.20
C LEU A 42 2.16 2.40 1.16
N HIS A 43 1.04 2.97 1.57
CA HIS A 43 0.20 3.77 0.69
C HIS A 43 0.94 5.03 0.20
N LEU A 44 1.65 5.72 1.09
CA LEU A 44 2.46 6.90 0.77
C LEU A 44 3.55 6.57 -0.25
N VAL A 45 4.34 5.52 0.00
CA VAL A 45 5.41 5.09 -0.91
C VAL A 45 4.83 4.76 -2.29
N ARG A 46 3.73 4.02 -2.34
CA ARG A 46 3.07 3.67 -3.61
C ARG A 46 2.59 4.92 -4.36
N THR A 47 1.99 5.87 -3.65
CA THR A 47 1.48 7.11 -4.25
C THR A 47 2.60 7.98 -4.78
N VAL A 48 3.69 8.15 -4.03
CA VAL A 48 4.87 8.90 -4.49
C VAL A 48 5.46 8.30 -5.75
N LEU A 49 5.65 6.97 -5.79
CA LEU A 49 6.15 6.28 -6.98
C LEU A 49 5.22 6.44 -8.18
N ALA A 50 3.91 6.37 -7.97
CA ALA A 50 2.92 6.54 -9.03
C ALA A 50 2.94 7.98 -9.59
N VAL A 51 2.97 8.99 -8.71
CA VAL A 51 3.05 10.40 -9.11
C VAL A 51 4.35 10.71 -9.84
N ALA A 52 5.49 10.20 -9.36
CA ALA A 52 6.78 10.37 -10.04
C ALA A 52 6.77 9.73 -11.43
N SER A 53 6.24 8.51 -11.53
CA SER A 53 6.12 7.80 -12.82
C SER A 53 5.22 8.56 -13.80
N LEU A 54 4.10 9.12 -13.32
CA LEU A 54 3.20 9.93 -14.13
C LEU A 54 3.89 11.23 -14.60
N GLY A 55 4.62 11.91 -13.71
CA GLY A 55 5.39 13.10 -14.06
C GLY A 55 6.40 12.82 -15.18
N LEU A 56 7.17 11.74 -15.06
CA LEU A 56 8.11 11.29 -16.09
C LEU A 56 7.41 10.99 -17.42
N PHE A 57 6.26 10.31 -17.37
CA PHE A 57 5.48 10.01 -18.57
C PHE A 57 4.98 11.27 -19.27
N VAL A 58 4.45 12.24 -18.52
CA VAL A 58 4.01 13.53 -19.06
C VAL A 58 5.17 14.28 -19.68
N THR A 59 6.31 14.39 -18.99
CA THR A 59 7.50 15.06 -19.52
C THR A 59 7.97 14.40 -20.81
N ALA A 60 8.06 13.07 -20.86
CA ALA A 60 8.48 12.34 -22.05
C ALA A 60 7.50 12.46 -23.23
N THR A 61 6.22 12.72 -22.96
CA THR A 61 5.19 12.89 -24.00
C THR A 61 5.18 14.31 -24.57
N LEU A 62 5.60 15.29 -23.78
CA LEU A 62 5.64 16.71 -24.18
C LEU A 62 6.98 17.15 -24.78
N SER A 63 8.03 16.36 -24.58
CA SER A 63 9.37 16.54 -25.16
C SER A 63 9.48 15.91 -26.54
#